data_AF-A0AAW6C5P2-F1
#
_entry.id   AF-A0AAW6C5P2-F1
#
_cell.length_a   1.000
_cell.length_b   1.000
_cell.length_c   1.000
_cell.angle_alpha   90.00
_cell.angle_beta   90.00
_cell.angle_gamma   90.00
#
_symmetry.space_group_name_H-M   'P 1'
#
loop_
_entity.id
_entity.type
_entity.pdbx_description
1 polymer ?
#
loop_
_entity_poly.entity_id
_entity_poly.type
_entity_poly.pdbx_seq_one_letter_code
_entity_poly.pdbx_strand_id
1 'polypeptide(L)'
;MSIRCYSELILLPTFEERYRYLRLNGAVGEETFGFDRYMNQVFYRSTEWKQIRDVVIARDMGCDLGIAGREIYRRPLIHHMNPIRPEDIRERRGMILDPEFLITTIHETHLAIHYGDENRLFKEPITRRPNDTCPWKK
;
A
#
# COMPACT_ATOMS: atom_id res chain seq x y z
N MET A 1 18.27 3.61 5.50
CA MET A 1 17.13 3.24 4.64
C MET A 1 16.79 4.46 3.81
N SER A 2 16.56 4.31 2.50
CA SER A 2 16.05 5.40 1.67
C SER A 2 14.59 5.68 2.05
N ILE A 3 14.22 6.96 2.12
CA ILE A 3 12.82 7.36 2.29
C ILE A 3 12.10 7.00 1.00
N ARG A 4 11.00 6.24 1.10
CA ARG A 4 10.15 5.92 -0.04
C ARG A 4 9.17 7.03 -0.31
N CYS A 5 8.93 7.37 -1.57
CA CYS A 5 8.03 8.47 -1.93
C CYS A 5 7.16 8.14 -3.15
N TYR A 6 6.04 8.84 -3.28
CA TYR A 6 5.04 8.59 -4.32
C TYR A 6 5.58 8.95 -5.71
N SER A 7 6.35 10.03 -5.79
CA SER A 7 6.99 10.47 -7.04
C SER A 7 7.92 9.42 -7.63
N GLU A 8 8.60 8.62 -6.81
CA GLU A 8 9.37 7.46 -7.27
C GLU A 8 8.46 6.26 -7.60
N LEU A 9 7.48 5.98 -6.74
CA LEU A 9 6.58 4.84 -6.88
C LEU A 9 5.82 4.87 -8.23
N ILE A 10 5.33 6.04 -8.65
CA ILE A 10 4.51 6.17 -9.86
C ILE A 10 5.29 5.90 -11.15
N LEU A 11 6.63 6.01 -11.10
CA LEU A 11 7.51 5.66 -12.23
C LEU A 11 7.55 4.15 -12.50
N LEU A 12 7.11 3.33 -11.53
CA LEU A 12 7.02 1.89 -11.67
C LEU A 12 5.68 1.52 -12.34
N PRO A 13 5.71 0.97 -13.57
CA PRO A 13 4.50 0.77 -14.36
C PRO A 13 3.65 -0.42 -13.90
N THR A 14 4.25 -1.43 -13.27
CA THR A 14 3.54 -2.66 -12.88
C THR A 14 3.20 -2.71 -11.39
N PHE A 15 2.17 -3.49 -11.07
CA PHE A 15 1.78 -3.75 -9.69
C PHE A 15 2.89 -4.45 -8.91
N GLU A 16 3.57 -5.42 -9.53
CA GLU A 16 4.66 -6.17 -8.92
C GLU A 16 5.86 -5.29 -8.60
N GLU A 17 6.23 -4.35 -9.47
CA GLU A 17 7.32 -3.40 -9.20
C GLU A 17 6.95 -2.46 -8.04
N ARG A 18 5.73 -1.91 -8.03
CA ARG A 18 5.25 -1.07 -6.90
C ARG A 18 5.23 -1.85 -5.60
N TYR A 19 4.74 -3.09 -5.63
CA TYR A 19 4.77 -3.98 -4.49
C TYR A 19 6.20 -4.22 -3.98
N ARG A 20 7.15 -4.58 -4.86
CA ARG A 20 8.56 -4.82 -4.48
C ARG A 20 9.20 -3.58 -3.86
N TYR A 21 8.91 -2.41 -4.41
CA TYR A 21 9.40 -1.15 -3.88
C TYR A 21 8.88 -0.91 -2.45
N LEU A 22 7.60 -1.15 -2.21
CA LEU A 22 6.95 -0.94 -0.91
C LEU A 22 7.25 -2.04 0.12
N ARG A 23 7.57 -3.25 -0.33
CA ARG A 23 7.74 -4.43 0.51
C ARG A 23 8.70 -4.16 1.67
N LEU A 24 8.23 -4.48 2.87
CA LEU A 24 8.99 -4.44 4.11
C LEU A 24 9.36 -5.87 4.49
N ASN A 25 10.60 -6.08 4.91
CA ASN A 25 11.01 -7.36 5.50
C ASN A 25 10.61 -7.41 6.99
N GLY A 26 9.35 -7.08 7.31
CA GLY A 26 8.86 -7.02 8.67
C GLY A 26 8.72 -8.41 9.29
N ALA A 27 9.17 -8.57 10.54
CA ALA A 27 8.92 -9.78 11.31
C ALA A 27 7.54 -9.72 11.98
N VAL A 28 6.79 -10.82 11.92
CA VAL A 28 5.52 -10.95 12.65
C VAL A 28 5.81 -10.92 14.16
N GLY A 29 5.23 -9.96 14.88
CA GLY A 29 5.38 -9.84 16.33
C GLY A 29 6.25 -8.68 16.82
N GLU A 30 6.85 -7.88 15.92
CA GLU A 30 7.48 -6.63 16.34
C GLU A 30 6.44 -5.60 16.80
N GLU A 31 6.58 -5.16 18.05
CA GLU A 31 5.63 -4.26 18.69
C GLU A 31 5.84 -2.83 18.19
N THR A 32 5.03 -2.38 17.22
CA THR A 32 5.20 -1.05 16.60
C THR A 32 4.59 0.07 17.44
N PHE A 33 3.54 -0.23 18.22
CA PHE A 33 2.76 0.77 18.97
C PHE A 33 2.38 0.36 20.40
N GLY A 34 2.91 -0.75 20.94
CA GLY A 34 2.62 -1.32 22.27
C GLY A 34 1.59 -0.60 23.15
N PHE A 35 2.07 0.10 24.18
CA PHE A 35 1.26 0.90 25.12
C PHE A 35 0.63 2.17 24.50
N ASP A 36 1.10 2.56 23.31
CA ASP A 36 0.76 3.78 22.59
C ASP A 36 -0.41 3.59 21.58
N ARG A 37 -1.09 2.45 21.61
CA ARG A 37 -2.25 2.15 20.75
C ARG A 37 -3.36 3.20 20.79
N TYR A 38 -3.52 3.92 21.90
CA TYR A 38 -4.53 4.98 21.99
C TYR A 38 -4.24 6.13 20.99
N MET A 39 -2.96 6.43 20.73
CA MET A 39 -2.58 7.48 19.79
C MET A 39 -2.95 7.14 18.36
N ASN A 40 -2.76 5.88 17.95
CA ASN A 40 -3.25 5.40 16.65
C ASN A 40 -4.76 5.62 16.51
N GLN A 41 -5.52 5.24 17.54
CA GLN A 41 -6.97 5.39 17.52
C GLN A 41 -7.42 6.85 17.38
N VAL A 42 -6.73 7.78 18.04
CA VAL A 42 -7.01 9.22 17.92
C VAL A 42 -6.62 9.71 16.54
N PHE A 43 -5.40 9.39 16.08
CA PHE A 43 -4.87 9.81 14.78
C PHE A 43 -5.75 9.37 13.62
N TYR A 44 -6.09 8.08 13.53
CA TYR A 44 -6.91 7.55 12.43
C TYR A 44 -8.38 7.99 12.48
N ARG A 45 -8.84 8.60 13.58
CA ARG A 45 -10.16 9.22 13.71
C ARG A 45 -10.16 10.74 13.48
N SER A 46 -8.99 11.36 13.45
CA SER A 46 -8.81 12.81 13.28
C SER A 46 -9.40 13.32 11.96
N THR A 47 -9.72 14.61 11.93
CA THR A 47 -10.27 15.26 10.73
C THR A 47 -9.20 15.35 9.64
N GLU A 48 -7.97 15.65 10.03
CA GLU A 48 -6.80 15.77 9.16
C GLU A 48 -6.51 14.45 8.45
N TRP A 49 -6.57 13.33 9.17
CA TRP A 49 -6.41 12.01 8.57
C TRP A 49 -7.52 11.68 7.57
N LYS A 50 -8.78 12.01 7.89
CA LYS A 50 -9.90 11.78 6.97
C LYS A 50 -9.76 12.59 5.68
N GLN A 51 -9.37 13.86 5.80
CA GLN A 51 -9.13 14.74 4.66
C GLN A 51 -8.01 14.19 3.77
N ILE A 52 -6.85 13.83 4.36
CA ILE A 52 -5.75 13.33 3.54
C ILE A 52 -6.06 11.97 2.91
N ARG A 53 -6.80 11.12 3.64
CA ARG A 53 -7.26 9.84 3.12
C ARG A 53 -8.09 10.02 1.84
N ASP A 54 -9.00 10.98 1.82
CA ASP A 54 -9.84 11.23 0.65
C ASP A 54 -9.00 11.78 -0.53
N VAL A 55 -8.02 12.64 -0.26
CA VAL A 55 -7.06 13.15 -1.26
C VAL A 55 -6.26 12.00 -1.89
N VAL A 56 -5.73 11.10 -1.07
CA VAL A 56 -4.90 9.97 -1.54
C VAL A 56 -5.74 8.97 -2.34
N ILE A 57 -6.95 8.63 -1.88
CA ILE A 57 -7.87 7.76 -2.62
C ILE A 57 -8.21 8.36 -3.99
N ALA A 58 -8.50 9.66 -4.04
CA ALA A 58 -8.83 10.35 -5.29
C ALA A 58 -7.63 10.38 -6.25
N ARG A 59 -6.43 10.71 -5.75
CA ARG A 59 -5.19 10.69 -6.54
C ARG A 59 -4.92 9.32 -7.16
N ASP A 60 -5.12 8.26 -6.40
CA ASP A 60 -4.88 6.89 -6.84
C ASP A 60 -6.06 6.29 -7.63
N MET A 61 -7.07 7.11 -7.97
CA MET A 61 -8.29 6.71 -8.68
C MET A 61 -9.02 5.52 -8.01
N GLY A 62 -8.93 5.42 -6.68
CA GLY A 62 -9.49 4.29 -5.93
C GLY A 62 -8.92 2.93 -6.33
N CYS A 63 -7.71 2.88 -6.90
CA CYS A 63 -7.06 1.66 -7.34
C CYS A 63 -6.01 1.18 -6.34
N ASP A 64 -5.86 -0.14 -6.20
CA ASP A 64 -4.82 -0.74 -5.37
C ASP A 64 -3.43 -0.39 -5.91
N LEU A 65 -2.60 0.22 -5.06
CA LEU A 65 -1.31 0.81 -5.39
C LEU A 65 -1.35 1.82 -6.55
N GLY A 66 -2.52 2.41 -6.83
CA GLY A 66 -2.72 3.35 -7.95
C GLY A 66 -2.53 2.74 -9.34
N ILE A 67 -2.75 1.42 -9.50
CA ILE A 67 -2.65 0.72 -10.79
C ILE A 67 -4.03 0.63 -11.44
N ALA A 68 -4.18 1.19 -12.64
CA ALA A 68 -5.42 1.09 -13.42
C ALA A 68 -5.79 -0.39 -13.69
N GLY A 69 -7.07 -0.73 -13.62
CA GLY A 69 -7.55 -2.12 -13.73
C GLY A 69 -7.52 -2.90 -12.40
N ARG A 70 -7.13 -2.24 -11.30
CA ARG A 70 -7.17 -2.80 -9.93
C ARG A 70 -8.05 -1.94 -9.01
N GLU A 71 -9.26 -1.62 -9.47
CA GLU A 71 -10.22 -0.78 -8.72
C GLU A 71 -10.65 -1.46 -7.42
N ILE A 72 -10.74 -0.67 -6.35
CA ILE A 72 -11.14 -1.13 -5.03
C ILE A 72 -12.65 -0.93 -4.85
N TYR A 73 -13.42 -2.00 -4.96
CA TYR A 73 -14.88 -1.96 -4.82
C TYR A 73 -15.40 -2.05 -3.37
N ARG A 74 -14.52 -2.31 -2.40
CA ARG A 74 -14.91 -2.54 -1.00
C ARG A 74 -14.40 -1.45 -0.07
N ARG A 75 -13.25 -1.69 0.55
CA ARG A 75 -12.72 -0.86 1.63
C ARG A 75 -11.30 -0.42 1.30
N PRO A 76 -11.12 0.77 0.71
CA PRO A 76 -9.78 1.31 0.50
C PRO A 76 -9.14 1.64 1.85
N LEU A 77 -7.88 1.23 1.97
CA LEU A 77 -6.98 1.53 3.07
C LEU A 77 -5.90 2.48 2.55
N ILE A 78 -5.33 3.29 3.44
CA ILE A 78 -4.14 4.08 3.13
C ILE A 78 -2.96 3.44 3.87
N HIS A 79 -1.89 3.19 3.15
CA HIS A 79 -0.65 2.65 3.66
C HIS A 79 0.41 3.75 3.72
N HIS A 80 1.07 3.89 4.87
CA HIS A 80 2.29 4.67 5.01
C HIS A 80 3.47 3.89 4.41
N MET A 81 4.07 4.41 3.33
CA MET A 81 5.18 3.74 2.62
C MET A 81 6.45 3.62 3.46
N ASN A 82 6.57 4.49 4.47
CA ASN A 82 7.63 4.48 5.45
C ASN A 82 7.05 4.10 6.82
N PRO A 83 7.68 3.19 7.58
CA PRO A 83 7.23 2.86 8.93
C PRO A 83 7.13 4.10 9.81
N ILE A 84 5.97 4.32 10.41
CA ILE A 84 5.73 5.40 11.35
C ILE A 84 5.99 4.92 12.79
N ARG A 85 6.55 5.80 13.61
CA ARG A 85 6.76 5.59 15.04
C ARG A 85 5.74 6.39 15.86
N PRO A 86 5.48 6.00 17.12
CA PRO A 86 4.63 6.78 18.02
C PRO A 86 5.06 8.25 18.15
N GLU A 87 6.37 8.52 18.12
CA GLU A 87 6.94 9.87 18.18
C GLU A 87 6.54 10.73 16.98
N ASP A 88 6.43 10.13 15.78
CA ASP A 88 6.04 10.87 14.58
C ASP A 88 4.61 11.42 14.70
N ILE A 89 3.72 10.68 15.37
CA ILE A 89 2.35 11.12 15.69
C ILE A 89 2.36 12.22 16.76
N ARG A 90 3.15 12.06 17.83
CA ARG A 90 3.24 13.05 18.92
C ARG A 90 3.77 14.39 18.42
N GLU A 91 4.80 14.36 17.59
CA GLU A 91 5.43 15.54 17.00
C GLU A 91 4.68 16.10 15.79
N ARG A 92 3.59 15.42 15.36
CA ARG A 92 2.83 15.76 14.13
C ARG A 92 3.74 15.96 12.93
N ARG A 93 4.72 15.06 12.74
CA ARG A 93 5.66 15.19 11.62
C ARG A 93 4.89 15.18 10.31
N GLY A 94 5.18 16.16 9.44
CA GLY A 94 4.44 16.37 8.19
C GLY A 94 4.29 15.10 7.35
N MET A 95 5.30 14.23 7.38
CA MET A 95 5.30 12.97 6.62
C MET A 95 4.10 12.04 6.88
N ILE A 96 3.48 12.08 8.06
CA ILE A 96 2.37 11.17 8.40
C ILE A 96 1.03 11.57 7.75
N LEU A 97 0.94 12.82 7.29
CA LEU A 97 -0.22 13.44 6.62
C LEU A 97 0.14 13.99 5.24
N ASP A 98 1.33 13.69 4.73
CA ASP A 98 1.78 14.15 3.42
C ASP A 98 1.50 13.05 2.37
N PRO A 99 0.71 13.32 1.32
CA PRO A 99 0.39 12.35 0.29
C PRO A 99 1.64 11.74 -0.36
N GLU A 100 2.77 12.46 -0.37
CA GLU A 100 4.03 11.97 -0.92
C GLU A 100 4.53 10.70 -0.23
N PHE A 101 4.08 10.40 0.99
CA PHE A 101 4.46 9.20 1.75
C PHE A 101 3.31 8.21 1.95
N LEU A 102 2.17 8.42 1.27
CA LEU A 102 0.95 7.63 1.40
C LEU A 102 0.54 6.99 0.07
N ILE A 103 -0.03 5.79 0.12
CA ILE A 103 -0.58 5.10 -1.06
C ILE A 103 -1.86 4.34 -0.70
N THR A 104 -2.83 4.34 -1.62
CA THR A 104 -4.07 3.57 -1.48
C THR A 104 -3.80 2.08 -1.69
N THR A 105 -4.38 1.24 -0.85
CA THR A 105 -4.28 -0.22 -0.97
C THR A 105 -5.49 -0.97 -0.41
N ILE A 106 -5.54 -2.28 -0.62
CA ILE A 106 -6.47 -3.20 0.05
C ILE A 106 -5.79 -3.93 1.22
N HIS A 107 -6.58 -4.61 2.04
CA HIS A 107 -6.07 -5.30 3.23
C HIS A 107 -5.06 -6.40 2.88
N GLU A 108 -5.33 -7.16 1.83
CA GLU A 108 -4.52 -8.27 1.36
C GLU A 108 -3.14 -7.79 0.88
N THR A 109 -3.12 -6.74 0.06
CA THR A 109 -1.89 -6.11 -0.44
C THR A 109 -1.10 -5.46 0.70
N HIS A 110 -1.76 -4.77 1.62
CA HIS A 110 -1.11 -4.24 2.83
C HIS A 110 -0.43 -5.36 3.65
N LEU A 111 -1.14 -6.47 3.92
CA LEU A 111 -0.55 -7.61 4.61
C LEU A 111 0.62 -8.22 3.84
N ALA A 112 0.53 -8.30 2.52
CA ALA A 112 1.61 -8.78 1.67
C ALA A 112 2.84 -7.88 1.74
N ILE A 113 2.66 -6.56 1.81
CA ILE A 113 3.75 -5.58 1.94
C ILE A 113 4.49 -5.79 3.26
N HIS A 114 3.78 -6.03 4.36
CA HIS A 114 4.39 -6.18 5.69
C HIS A 114 4.95 -7.58 5.97
N TYR A 115 4.26 -8.63 5.54
CA TYR A 115 4.49 -10.00 6.03
C TYR A 115 4.51 -11.07 4.93
N GLY A 116 4.35 -10.68 3.67
CA GLY A 116 4.15 -11.61 2.57
C GLY A 116 5.30 -11.69 1.58
N ASP A 117 5.04 -12.47 0.54
CA ASP A 117 5.83 -12.56 -0.68
C ASP A 117 4.92 -12.36 -1.91
N GLU A 118 5.52 -12.30 -3.09
CA GLU A 118 4.81 -12.11 -4.37
C GLU A 118 3.79 -13.22 -4.67
N ASN A 119 3.93 -14.40 -4.05
CA ASN A 119 3.02 -15.51 -4.26
C ASN A 119 1.63 -15.29 -3.65
N ARG A 120 1.50 -14.34 -2.71
CA ARG A 120 0.22 -13.95 -2.11
C ARG A 120 -0.52 -12.89 -2.90
N LEU A 121 0.08 -12.33 -3.95
CA LEU A 121 -0.55 -11.32 -4.78
C LEU A 121 -1.54 -11.95 -5.76
N PHE A 122 -2.60 -11.21 -6.09
CA PHE A 122 -3.51 -11.60 -7.16
C PHE A 122 -2.74 -11.57 -8.48
N LYS A 123 -2.60 -12.76 -9.10
CA LYS A 123 -1.87 -12.91 -10.35
C LYS A 123 -2.70 -12.34 -11.49
N GLU A 124 -2.06 -11.55 -12.34
CA GLU A 124 -2.67 -11.08 -13.58
C GLU A 124 -3.16 -12.26 -14.42
N PRO A 125 -4.25 -12.08 -15.20
CA PRO A 125 -4.68 -13.07 -16.18
C PRO A 125 -3.53 -13.44 -17.11
N ILE A 126 -3.39 -14.74 -17.41
CA ILE A 126 -2.33 -15.22 -18.30
C ILE A 126 -2.55 -14.61 -19.69
N THR A 127 -1.52 -13.93 -20.23
CA THR A 127 -1.55 -13.43 -21.62
C THR A 127 -1.81 -14.59 -22.57
N ARG A 128 -2.90 -14.48 -23.34
CA ARG A 128 -3.30 -15.52 -24.27
C ARG A 128 -2.30 -15.64 -25.41
N ARG A 129 -1.99 -16.87 -25.83
CA ARG A 129 -1.11 -17.17 -26.96
C ARG A 129 -1.85 -18.07 -27.97
N PRO A 130 -1.51 -18.03 -29.26
CA PRO A 130 -2.06 -18.99 -30.21
C PRO A 130 -1.90 -20.42 -29.67
N ASN A 131 -2.99 -21.20 -29.71
CA ASN A 131 -3.06 -22.58 -29.23
C ASN A 131 -2.95 -22.80 -27.71
N ASP A 132 -2.98 -21.76 -26.87
CA ASP A 132 -2.84 -21.90 -25.41
C ASP A 132 -3.95 -22.71 -24.70
N THR A 133 -5.09 -22.90 -25.37
CA THR A 133 -6.19 -23.79 -24.92
C THR A 133 -6.26 -25.12 -25.66
N CYS A 134 -5.26 -25.45 -26.50
CA CYS A 134 -5.21 -26.69 -27.27
C CYS A 134 -4.05 -27.58 -26.78
N PRO A 135 -4.31 -28.56 -25.88
CA PRO A 135 -3.27 -29.43 -25.30
C PRO A 135 -2.37 -30.17 -26.30
N TRP A 136 -2.80 -30.30 -27.56
CA TRP A 136 -2.13 -31.05 -28.62
C TRP A 136 -1.53 -30.17 -29.72
N LYS A 137 -1.65 -28.85 -29.66
CA LYS A 137 -1.00 -27.92 -30.59
C LYS A 137 0.05 -27.13 -29.81
N LYS A 138 1.33 -27.45 -30.04
CA LYS A 138 2.46 -26.62 -29.59
C LYS A 138 2.57 -25.37 -30.45
#